data_AF-A0A437M2Z3-F1
#
_entry.id   AF-A0A437M2Z3-F1
#
_cell.length_a   1.000
_cell.length_b   1.000
_cell.length_c   1.000
_cell.angle_alpha   90.00
_cell.angle_beta   90.00
_cell.angle_gamma   90.00
#
_symmetry.space_group_name_H-M   'P 1'
#
loop_
_entity.id
_entity.type
_entity.pdbx_description
1 polymer ?
#
loop_
_entity_poly.entity_id
_entity_poly.type
_entity_poly.pdbx_seq_one_letter_code
_entity_poly.pdbx_strand_id
1 'polypeptide(L)'
;MPDPFADYAWLAQAGWVYGMHSAQLWANPAQAHERLTELAFEKWQACMTGAFDAGAAMMRGATPEAVAKAAMAPARRRVSANAKKIGKG
;
A
#
# COMPACT_ATOMS: atom_id res chain seq x y z
N MET A 1 19.38 -1.48 14.63
CA MET A 1 19.62 -1.02 13.25
C MET A 1 18.35 -1.27 12.44
N PRO A 2 17.91 -0.34 11.57
CA PRO A 2 16.86 -0.64 10.60
C PRO A 2 17.32 -1.82 9.72
N ASP A 3 16.43 -2.77 9.49
CA ASP A 3 16.71 -3.94 8.65
C ASP A 3 16.91 -3.47 7.19
N PRO A 4 18.11 -3.63 6.60
CA PRO A 4 18.41 -3.15 5.25
C PRO A 4 17.57 -3.85 4.17
N PHE A 5 16.95 -5.00 4.49
CA PHE A 5 16.11 -5.74 3.58
C PHE A 5 14.61 -5.49 3.79
N ALA A 6 14.21 -4.70 4.79
CA ALA A 6 12.79 -4.45 5.08
C ALA A 6 12.04 -3.81 3.90
N ASP A 7 12.72 -2.95 3.13
CA ASP A 7 12.14 -2.31 1.95
C ASP A 7 12.01 -3.28 0.78
N TYR A 8 13.00 -4.17 0.59
CA TYR A 8 12.93 -5.25 -0.39
C TYR A 8 11.85 -6.28 -0.05
N ALA A 9 11.72 -6.64 1.23
CA ALA A 9 10.69 -7.55 1.72
C ALA A 9 9.28 -6.96 1.50
N TRP A 10 9.12 -5.66 1.78
CA TRP A 10 7.86 -4.96 1.48
C TRP A 10 7.57 -4.90 -0.02
N LEU A 11 8.57 -4.64 -0.86
CA LEU A 11 8.40 -4.58 -2.31
C LEU A 11 8.02 -5.95 -2.90
N ALA A 12 8.64 -7.02 -2.41
CA ALA A 12 8.27 -8.39 -2.75
C ALA A 12 6.82 -8.71 -2.33
N GLN A 13 6.41 -8.28 -1.12
CA GLN A 13 5.03 -8.42 -0.65
C GLN A 13 4.04 -7.66 -1.53
N ALA A 14 4.38 -6.43 -1.94
CA ALA A 14 3.56 -5.62 -2.84
C ALA A 14 3.42 -6.27 -4.22
N GLY A 15 4.51 -6.82 -4.76
CA GLY A 15 4.52 -7.57 -6.01
C GLY A 15 3.61 -8.81 -5.96
N TRP A 16 3.69 -9.58 -4.87
CA TRP A 16 2.80 -10.73 -4.64
C TRP A 16 1.32 -10.32 -4.60
N VAL A 17 0.98 -9.30 -3.82
CA VAL A 17 -0.39 -8.78 -3.71
C VAL A 17 -0.91 -8.32 -5.07
N TYR A 18 -0.08 -7.61 -5.84
CA TYR A 18 -0.43 -7.18 -7.20
C TYR A 18 -0.68 -8.36 -8.14
N GLY A 19 0.22 -9.35 -8.12
CA GLY A 19 0.07 -10.57 -8.94
C GLY A 19 -1.21 -11.33 -8.61
N MET A 20 -1.54 -11.48 -7.32
CA MET A 20 -2.76 -12.16 -6.88
C MET A 20 -4.04 -11.40 -7.26
N HIS A 21 -4.06 -10.08 -7.11
CA HIS A 21 -5.19 -9.29 -7.60
C HIS A 21 -5.33 -9.38 -9.12
N SER A 22 -4.22 -9.40 -9.85
CA SER A 22 -4.24 -9.57 -11.30
C SER A 22 -4.78 -10.94 -11.68
N ALA A 23 -4.35 -12.02 -11.02
CA ALA A 23 -4.89 -13.36 -11.21
C ALA A 23 -6.41 -13.43 -10.92
N GLN A 24 -6.89 -12.77 -9.86
CA GLN A 24 -8.32 -12.69 -9.53
C GLN A 24 -9.12 -11.95 -10.62
N LEU A 25 -8.58 -10.86 -11.17
CA LEU A 25 -9.22 -10.11 -12.26
C LEU A 25 -9.30 -10.94 -13.55
N TRP A 26 -8.26 -11.72 -13.85
CA TRP A 26 -8.25 -12.63 -15.00
C TRP A 26 -9.22 -13.80 -14.81
N ALA A 27 -9.35 -14.32 -13.58
CA ALA A 27 -10.26 -15.43 -13.28
C ALA A 27 -11.74 -15.02 -13.30
N ASN A 28 -12.06 -13.77 -12.93
CA ASN A 28 -13.44 -13.24 -12.87
C ASN A 28 -13.59 -11.92 -13.63
N PRO A 29 -13.56 -11.95 -14.98
CA PRO A 29 -13.59 -10.73 -15.79
C PRO A 29 -14.91 -9.94 -15.64
N ALA A 30 -16.02 -10.61 -15.32
CA ALA A 30 -17.32 -9.97 -15.11
C ALA A 30 -17.36 -9.01 -13.90
N GLN A 31 -16.53 -9.26 -12.88
CA GLN A 31 -16.42 -8.40 -11.69
C GLN A 31 -15.16 -7.52 -11.72
N ALA A 32 -14.38 -7.58 -12.80
CA ALA A 32 -13.10 -6.90 -12.88
C ALA A 32 -13.22 -5.38 -12.77
N HIS A 33 -14.28 -4.79 -13.32
CA HIS A 33 -14.48 -3.34 -13.29
C HIS A 33 -14.78 -2.82 -11.88
N GLU A 34 -15.68 -3.47 -11.15
CA GLU A 34 -15.95 -3.13 -9.74
C GLU A 34 -14.68 -3.29 -8.90
N ARG A 35 -13.97 -4.41 -9.08
CA ARG A 35 -12.75 -4.69 -8.33
C ARG A 35 -11.62 -3.70 -8.62
N LEU A 36 -11.47 -3.28 -9.87
CA LEU A 36 -10.51 -2.23 -10.25
C LEU A 36 -10.88 -0.88 -9.65
N THR A 37 -12.18 -0.56 -9.60
CA THR A 37 -12.69 0.69 -9.02
C THR A 37 -12.44 0.72 -7.51
N GLU A 38 -12.72 -0.38 -6.80
CA GLU A 38 -12.37 -0.52 -5.38
C GLU A 38 -10.87 -0.32 -5.15
N LEU A 39 -10.02 -1.01 -5.93
CA LEU A 39 -8.57 -0.90 -5.81
C LEU A 39 -8.07 0.51 -6.12
N ALA A 40 -8.69 1.21 -7.07
CA ALA A 40 -8.36 2.59 -7.40
C ALA A 40 -8.72 3.54 -6.25
N PHE A 41 -9.91 3.37 -5.67
CA PHE A 41 -10.35 4.13 -4.50
C PHE A 41 -9.44 3.86 -3.28
N GLU A 42 -9.06 2.60 -3.06
CA GLU A 42 -8.08 2.24 -2.04
C GLU A 42 -6.71 2.90 -2.29
N LYS A 43 -6.23 2.99 -3.52
CA LYS A 43 -4.97 3.71 -3.78
C LYS A 43 -5.11 5.21 -3.51
N TRP A 44 -6.21 5.81 -3.93
CA TRP A 44 -6.48 7.24 -3.74
C TRP A 44 -6.55 7.61 -2.26
N GLN A 45 -7.31 6.87 -1.47
CA GLN A 45 -7.43 7.14 -0.03
C GLN A 45 -6.08 6.98 0.68
N ALA A 46 -5.26 5.98 0.32
CA ALA A 46 -3.94 5.81 0.94
C ALA A 46 -2.98 6.94 0.58
N CYS A 47 -3.02 7.42 -0.66
CA CYS A 47 -2.24 8.56 -1.11
C CYS A 47 -2.61 9.83 -0.35
N MET A 48 -3.91 10.12 -0.23
CA MET A 48 -4.40 11.29 0.51
C MET A 48 -4.04 11.23 1.99
N THR A 49 -4.25 10.09 2.66
CA THR A 49 -3.83 9.92 4.06
C THR A 49 -2.32 10.12 4.21
N GLY A 50 -1.51 9.58 3.30
CA GLY A 50 -0.06 9.75 3.32
C GLY A 50 0.35 11.22 3.13
N ALA A 51 -0.32 11.94 2.23
CA ALA A 51 -0.07 13.36 2.01
C ALA A 51 -0.40 14.20 3.25
N PHE A 52 -1.52 13.93 3.93
CA PHE A 52 -1.87 14.60 5.18
C PHE A 52 -0.89 14.27 6.31
N ASP A 53 -0.53 13.01 6.49
CA ASP A 53 0.40 12.57 7.53
C ASP A 53 1.80 13.18 7.31
N ALA A 54 2.25 13.22 6.06
CA ALA A 54 3.51 13.85 5.66
C ALA A 54 3.49 15.37 5.88
N GLY A 55 2.43 16.05 5.47
CA GLY A 55 2.24 17.48 5.72
C GLY A 55 2.22 17.81 7.21
N ALA A 56 1.54 17.01 8.01
CA ALA A 56 1.52 17.16 9.47
C ALA A 56 2.88 16.87 10.11
N ALA A 57 3.68 15.95 9.56
CA ALA A 57 5.05 15.70 10.03
C ALA A 57 5.99 16.86 9.65
N MET A 58 5.86 17.39 8.43
CA MET A 58 6.62 18.55 7.97
C MET A 58 6.33 19.79 8.81
N MET A 59 5.06 20.09 9.10
CA MET A 59 4.67 21.20 9.99
C MET A 59 5.20 21.05 11.42
N ARG A 60 5.44 19.82 11.88
CA ARG A 60 6.05 19.53 13.19
C ARG A 60 7.58 19.64 13.18
N GLY A 61 8.19 20.05 12.06
CA GLY A 61 9.65 20.15 11.93
C GLY A 61 10.35 18.80 11.89
N ALA A 62 9.66 17.73 11.44
CA ALA A 62 10.24 16.41 11.33
C ALA A 62 11.34 16.36 10.25
N THR A 63 12.31 15.45 10.42
CA THR A 63 13.35 15.22 9.42
C THR A 63 12.75 14.73 8.09
N PRO A 64 13.41 14.96 6.94
CA PRO A 64 12.95 14.47 5.64
C PRO A 64 12.66 12.96 5.62
N GLU A 65 13.48 12.16 6.31
CA GLU A 65 13.26 10.72 6.47
C GLU A 65 11.97 10.39 7.22
N ALA A 66 11.66 11.14 8.29
CA ALA A 66 10.43 10.96 9.05
C ALA A 66 9.19 11.37 8.26
N VAL A 67 9.29 12.41 7.42
CA VAL A 67 8.24 12.84 6.50
C VAL A 67 7.99 11.78 5.42
N ALA A 68 9.04 11.26 4.80
CA ALA A 68 8.94 10.19 3.80
C ALA A 68 8.33 8.90 4.41
N LYS A 69 8.72 8.57 5.64
CA LYS A 69 8.14 7.45 6.39
C LYS A 69 6.65 7.66 6.67
N ALA A 70 6.25 8.88 7.04
CA ALA A 70 4.84 9.24 7.25
C ALA A 70 4.03 9.13 5.95
N ALA A 71 4.58 9.62 4.82
CA ALA A 71 3.95 9.51 3.51
C ALA A 71 3.71 8.04 3.08
N MET A 72 4.67 7.17 3.35
CA MET A 72 4.63 5.76 2.91
C MET A 72 3.91 4.83 3.88
N ALA A 73 3.71 5.23 5.15
CA ALA A 73 3.11 4.38 6.17
C ALA A 73 1.71 3.84 5.81
N PRO A 74 0.78 4.63 5.24
CA PRO A 74 -0.54 4.13 4.83
C PRO A 74 -0.46 3.06 3.74
N ALA A 75 0.40 3.26 2.73
CA ALA A 75 0.63 2.30 1.66
C ALA A 75 1.20 0.98 2.20
N ARG A 76 2.19 1.07 3.11
CA ARG A 76 2.77 -0.13 3.75
C ARG A 76 1.74 -0.93 4.54
N ARG A 77 0.91 -0.26 5.34
CA ARG A 77 -0.17 -0.91 6.12
C ARG A 77 -1.15 -1.65 5.23
N ARG A 78 -1.51 -1.08 4.07
CA ARG A 78 -2.44 -1.71 3.13
C ARG A 78 -1.88 -2.93 2.43
N VAL A 79 -0.62 -2.89 1.98
CA VAL A 79 0.05 -4.06 1.41
C VAL A 79 0.03 -5.23 2.40
N SER A 80 0.36 -4.97 3.66
CA SER A 80 0.30 -6.01 4.70
C SER A 80 -1.12 -6.50 4.99
N ALA A 81 -2.13 -5.62 4.96
CA ALA A 81 -3.53 -6.01 5.14
C ALA A 81 -4.03 -6.88 3.97
N ASN A 82 -3.71 -6.52 2.73
CA ASN A 82 -4.09 -7.28 1.54
C ASN A 82 -3.36 -8.62 1.47
N ALA A 83 -2.08 -8.66 1.81
CA ALA A 83 -1.35 -9.92 1.94
C ALA A 83 -1.99 -10.86 2.98
N LYS A 84 -2.44 -10.32 4.12
CA LYS A 84 -3.18 -11.10 5.14
C LYS A 84 -4.54 -11.58 4.64
N LYS A 85 -5.26 -10.78 3.87
CA LYS A 85 -6.55 -11.18 3.27
C LYS A 85 -6.36 -12.31 2.26
N ILE A 86 -5.34 -12.19 1.41
CA ILE A 86 -4.99 -13.21 0.40
C ILE A 86 -4.55 -14.52 1.07
N GLY A 87 -3.69 -14.45 2.10
CA GLY A 87 -3.21 -15.65 2.80
C GLY A 87 -4.24 -16.35 3.69
N LYS A 88 -5.43 -15.77 3.87
CA LYS A 88 -6.56 -16.38 4.61
C LYS A 88 -7.67 -16.88 3.68
N GLY A 89 -7.56 -16.62 2.38
CA GLY A 89 -8.50 -17.07 1.36
C GLY A 89 -8.16 -18.45 0.84
#